data_AF-A0A7R9WL16-F1
#
_entry.id   AF-A0A7R9WL16-F1
#
_cell.length_a   1.000
_cell.length_b   1.000
_cell.length_c   1.000
_cell.angle_alpha   90.00
_cell.angle_beta   90.00
_cell.angle_gamma   90.00
#
_symmetry.space_group_name_H-M   'P 1'
#
loop_
_entity.id
_entity.type
_entity.pdbx_description
1 polymer ?
#
loop_
_entity_poly.entity_id
_entity_poly.type
_entity_poly.pdbx_seq_one_letter_code
_entity_poly.pdbx_strand_id
1 'polypeptide(L)'
;MQFPVGRIGRYLRQGKYATRMGAGAPVYLAAVLEYLCAEILELAGNAARDNKKSRIVPRHITLAVKNDEELNKLLGGVTIASGGVLPNIHAVLLPKKSAK
;
A
#
# COMPACT_ATOMS: atom_id res chain seq x y z
N MET A 1 3.59 17.15 -9.16
CA MET A 1 3.28 15.90 -9.87
C MET A 1 4.57 15.27 -10.34
N GLN A 2 4.93 14.19 -9.66
CA GLN A 2 6.07 13.33 -9.99
C GLN A 2 5.67 12.21 -10.96
N PHE A 3 4.40 11.79 -10.99
CA PHE A 3 3.96 10.70 -11.85
C PHE A 3 3.82 11.15 -13.32
N PRO A 4 4.20 10.31 -14.30
CA PRO A 4 4.26 10.71 -15.70
C PRO A 4 2.88 10.72 -16.38
N VAL A 5 2.22 11.88 -16.39
CA VAL A 5 0.90 12.10 -17.01
C VAL A 5 0.84 11.59 -18.46
N GLY A 6 1.85 11.91 -19.28
CA GLY A 6 1.89 11.49 -20.68
C GLY A 6 1.92 9.96 -20.86
N ARG A 7 2.61 9.25 -19.96
CA ARG A 7 2.68 7.78 -19.97
C ARG A 7 1.35 7.16 -19.55
N ILE A 8 0.70 7.73 -18.53
CA ILE A 8 -0.63 7.30 -18.06
C ILE A 8 -1.64 7.51 -19.19
N GLY A 9 -1.63 8.66 -19.85
CA GLY A 9 -2.48 8.93 -21.02
C GLY A 9 -2.29 7.92 -22.16
N ARG A 10 -1.05 7.52 -22.44
CA ARG A 10 -0.75 6.46 -23.41
C ARG A 10 -1.35 5.12 -22.99
N TYR A 11 -1.16 4.70 -21.73
CA TYR A 11 -1.70 3.43 -21.22
C TYR A 11 -3.22 3.41 -21.21
N LEU A 12 -3.87 4.52 -20.87
CA LEU A 12 -5.33 4.62 -20.94
C LEU A 12 -5.85 4.43 -22.38
N ARG A 13 -5.14 4.94 -23.40
CA ARG A 13 -5.52 4.74 -24.82
C ARG A 13 -5.30 3.29 -25.26
N GLN A 14 -4.18 2.69 -24.85
CA GLN A 14 -3.85 1.29 -25.18
C GLN A 14 -4.78 0.30 -24.51
N GLY A 15 -5.27 0.60 -23.30
CA GLY A 15 -6.23 -0.22 -22.57
C GLY A 15 -7.64 -0.23 -23.15
N LYS A 16 -7.95 0.62 -24.15
CA LYS A 16 -9.25 0.70 -24.83
C LYS A 16 -10.45 0.83 -23.87
N TYR A 17 -10.28 1.53 -22.75
CA TYR A 17 -11.35 1.73 -21.75
C TYR A 17 -12.52 2.58 -22.27
N ALA A 18 -12.28 3.44 -23.26
CA ALA A 18 -13.29 4.24 -23.95
C ALA A 18 -12.81 4.65 -25.35
N THR A 19 -13.74 4.99 -26.25
CA THR A 19 -13.44 5.46 -27.61
C THR A 19 -12.70 6.80 -27.62
N ARG A 20 -13.03 7.69 -26.68
CA ARG A 20 -12.39 9.00 -26.48
C ARG A 20 -12.18 9.22 -25.00
N MET A 21 -11.15 10.00 -24.67
CA MET A 21 -10.85 10.38 -23.28
C MET A 21 -10.57 11.87 -23.20
N GLY A 22 -11.10 12.51 -22.17
CA GLY A 22 -10.84 13.91 -21.88
C GLY A 22 -9.37 14.16 -21.53
N ALA A 23 -8.87 15.35 -21.86
CA ALA A 23 -7.47 15.72 -21.60
C ALA A 23 -7.10 15.70 -20.10
N GLY A 24 -8.07 15.94 -19.22
CA GLY A 24 -7.89 15.91 -17.76
C GLY A 24 -7.85 14.50 -17.14
N ALA A 25 -8.35 13.47 -17.82
CA ALA A 25 -8.39 12.10 -17.29
C ALA A 25 -7.01 11.55 -16.87
N PRO A 26 -5.95 11.62 -17.71
CA PRO A 26 -4.63 11.15 -17.31
C PRO A 26 -3.99 12.02 -16.22
N VAL A 27 -4.34 13.30 -16.13
CA VAL A 27 -3.85 14.19 -15.06
C VAL A 27 -4.45 13.75 -13.73
N TYR A 28 -5.77 13.62 -13.67
CA TYR A 28 -6.47 13.23 -12.45
C TYR A 28 -6.01 11.86 -11.96
N LEU A 29 -5.94 10.86 -12.86
CA LEU A 29 -5.46 9.53 -12.50
C LEU A 29 -4.00 9.55 -12.02
N ALA A 30 -3.12 10.35 -12.64
CA ALA A 30 -1.75 10.51 -12.15
C ALA A 30 -1.72 11.06 -10.72
N ALA A 31 -2.60 12.01 -10.40
CA ALA A 31 -2.67 12.61 -9.06
C ALA A 31 -3.06 11.57 -8.01
N VAL A 32 -4.10 10.79 -8.31
CA VAL A 32 -4.60 9.74 -7.41
C VAL A 32 -3.56 8.65 -7.19
N LEU A 33 -2.89 8.20 -8.26
CA LEU A 33 -1.83 7.20 -8.16
C LEU A 33 -0.62 7.72 -7.37
N GLU A 34 -0.23 8.98 -7.58
CA GLU A 34 0.85 9.63 -6.85
C GLU A 34 0.51 9.76 -5.36
N TYR A 35 -0.71 10.17 -5.03
CA TYR A 35 -1.20 10.27 -3.65
C TYR A 35 -1.17 8.90 -2.94
N LEU A 36 -1.77 7.86 -3.54
CA LEU A 36 -1.80 6.52 -2.94
C LEU A 36 -0.39 5.95 -2.76
N CYS A 37 0.51 6.17 -3.72
CA CYS A 37 1.91 5.75 -3.58
C CYS A 37 2.62 6.51 -2.46
N ALA A 38 2.40 7.82 -2.33
CA ALA A 38 3.00 8.61 -1.26
C ALA A 38 2.52 8.13 0.12
N GLU A 39 1.22 7.88 0.29
CA GLU A 39 0.63 7.38 1.53
C GLU A 39 1.24 6.04 1.96
N ILE A 40 1.29 5.06 1.05
CA ILE A 40 1.89 3.75 1.33
C ILE A 40 3.39 3.89 1.66
N LEU A 41 4.12 4.76 0.95
CA LEU A 41 5.55 4.96 1.18
C LEU A 41 5.85 5.65 2.50
N GLU A 42 5.02 6.60 2.92
CA GLU A 42 5.13 7.28 4.22
C GLU A 42 4.98 6.27 5.36
N LEU A 43 3.89 5.51 5.37
CA LEU A 43 3.62 4.49 6.39
C LEU A 43 4.66 3.36 6.37
N ALA A 44 5.07 2.89 5.18
CA ALA A 44 6.11 1.87 5.06
C ALA A 44 7.49 2.40 5.48
N GLY A 45 7.77 3.69 5.27
CA GLY A 45 8.96 4.38 5.75
C GLY A 45 9.00 4.43 7.29
N ASN A 46 7.86 4.76 7.91
CA ASN A 46 7.71 4.74 9.37
C ASN A 46 7.91 3.31 9.92
N ALA A 47 7.27 2.30 9.32
CA ALA A 47 7.48 0.90 9.71
C ALA A 47 8.94 0.43 9.53
N ALA A 48 9.65 0.93 8.52
CA ALA A 48 11.07 0.64 8.33
C ALA A 48 11.93 1.27 9.45
N ARG A 49 11.62 2.52 9.80
CA ARG A 49 12.29 3.26 10.88
C ARG A 49 12.07 2.59 12.24
N ASP A 50 10.86 2.14 12.54
CA ASP A 50 10.53 1.43 13.78
C ASP A 50 11.31 0.11 13.90
N ASN A 51 11.53 -0.56 12.77
CA ASN A 51 12.39 -1.75 12.68
C ASN A 51 13.89 -1.43 12.61
N LYS A 52 14.29 -0.16 12.82
CA LYS A 52 15.67 0.32 12.78
C LYS A 52 16.36 0.04 11.44
N LYS A 53 15.63 0.15 10.33
CA LYS A 53 16.13 -0.02 8.96
C LYS A 53 15.95 1.27 8.16
N SER A 54 16.90 1.57 7.28
CA SER A 54 16.82 2.71 6.34
C SER A 54 16.17 2.34 5.01
N ARG A 55 15.99 1.05 4.71
CA ARG A 55 15.44 0.55 3.45
C ARG A 55 14.06 -0.08 3.68
N ILE A 56 13.09 0.33 2.87
CA ILE A 56 11.77 -0.31 2.80
C ILE A 56 11.92 -1.70 2.16
N VAL A 57 11.33 -2.72 2.80
CA VAL A 57 11.25 -4.10 2.31
C VAL A 57 9.77 -4.54 2.30
N PRO A 58 9.40 -5.66 1.64
CA PRO A 58 8.00 -6.09 1.55
C PRO A 58 7.28 -6.25 2.90
N ARG A 59 8.02 -6.62 3.96
CA ARG A 59 7.51 -6.64 5.34
C ARG A 59 6.98 -5.28 5.78
N HIS A 60 7.70 -4.19 5.52
CA HIS A 60 7.30 -2.84 5.92
C HIS A 60 6.04 -2.39 5.18
N ILE A 61 5.92 -2.73 3.90
CA ILE A 61 4.70 -2.46 3.11
C ILE A 61 3.51 -3.21 3.69
N THR A 62 3.70 -4.48 4.09
CA THR A 62 2.62 -5.28 4.70
C THR A 62 2.20 -4.73 6.05
N LEU A 63 3.15 -4.31 6.88
CA LEU A 63 2.84 -3.69 8.17
C LEU A 63 2.09 -2.36 7.97
N ALA A 64 2.52 -1.52 7.03
CA ALA A 64 1.85 -0.27 6.70
C ALA A 64 0.41 -0.52 6.24
N VAL A 65 0.22 -1.36 5.22
CA VAL A 65 -1.09 -1.65 4.63
C VAL A 65 -2.04 -2.33 5.62
N LYS A 66 -1.55 -3.26 6.45
CA LYS A 66 -2.43 -4.04 7.34
C LYS A 66 -2.79 -3.32 8.64
N ASN A 67 -1.99 -2.35 9.09
CA ASN A 67 -2.31 -1.53 10.26
C ASN A 67 -3.18 -0.30 9.91
N ASP A 68 -3.23 0.10 8.64
CA ASP A 68 -4.11 1.16 8.17
C ASP A 68 -5.46 0.59 7.67
N GLU A 69 -6.57 1.12 8.17
CA GLU A 69 -7.91 0.58 7.88
C GLU A 69 -8.30 0.77 6.41
N GLU A 70 -8.03 1.95 5.85
CA GLU A 70 -8.43 2.29 4.48
C GLU A 70 -7.61 1.51 3.45
N LEU A 71 -6.29 1.42 3.65
CA LEU A 71 -5.40 0.63 2.80
C LEU A 71 -5.65 -0.86 2.94
N ASN A 72 -5.93 -1.38 4.14
CA ASN A 72 -6.27 -2.78 4.32
C ASN A 72 -7.58 -3.13 3.62
N LYS A 73 -8.56 -2.22 3.63
CA LYS A 73 -9.82 -2.38 2.89
C LYS A 73 -9.59 -2.33 1.38
N LEU A 74 -8.81 -1.35 0.89
CA LEU A 74 -8.47 -1.19 -0.53
C LEU A 74 -7.71 -2.41 -1.08
N LEU A 75 -6.81 -2.98 -0.27
CA LEU A 75 -5.91 -4.09 -0.64
C LEU A 75 -6.28 -5.42 0.02
N GLY A 76 -7.53 -5.60 0.45
CA GLY A 76 -7.97 -6.75 1.23
C GLY A 76 -7.75 -8.10 0.52
N GLY A 77 -7.92 -8.13 -0.80
CA GLY A 77 -7.69 -9.32 -1.65
C GLY A 77 -6.29 -9.45 -2.24
N VAL A 78 -5.36 -8.55 -1.90
CA VAL A 78 -4.00 -8.53 -2.47
C VAL A 78 -3.03 -9.26 -1.56
N THR A 79 -2.21 -10.15 -2.15
CA THR A 79 -1.11 -10.81 -1.44
C THR A 79 0.21 -10.08 -1.71
N ILE A 80 0.86 -9.61 -0.66
CA ILE A 80 2.19 -8.99 -0.75
C ILE A 80 3.24 -10.09 -0.59
N ALA A 81 3.95 -10.41 -1.66
CA ALA A 81 5.01 -11.41 -1.65
C ALA A 81 6.07 -11.07 -0.60
N SER A 82 6.50 -12.07 0.19
CA SER A 82 7.47 -11.92 1.28
C SER A 82 7.07 -10.92 2.38
N GLY A 83 5.79 -10.60 2.50
CA GLY A 83 5.25 -9.65 3.48
C GLY A 83 5.04 -10.20 4.89
N GLY A 84 4.82 -11.52 5.00
CA GLY A 84 4.37 -12.15 6.24
C GLY A 84 2.98 -11.66 6.69
N VAL A 85 2.68 -11.79 7.98
CA VAL A 85 1.39 -11.37 8.58
C VAL A 85 1.60 -10.46 9.79
N LEU A 86 0.56 -9.71 10.20
CA LEU A 86 0.61 -8.98 11.47
C LEU A 86 0.82 -9.97 12.63
N PRO A 87 1.76 -9.71 13.56
CA PRO A 87 1.90 -10.52 14.75
C PRO A 87 0.61 -10.46 15.58
N ASN A 88 -0.09 -11.59 15.70
CA ASN A 88 -1.29 -11.70 16.51
C ASN A 88 -1.38 -13.10 17.10
N ILE A 89 -1.55 -13.20 18.41
CA ILE A 89 -1.75 -14.46 19.12
C ILE A 89 -3.09 -14.34 19.84
N HIS A 90 -4.04 -15.21 19.50
CA HIS A 90 -5.35 -15.21 20.16
C HIS A 90 -5.17 -15.47 21.66
N ALA A 91 -5.91 -14.72 22.51
CA ALA A 91 -5.71 -14.75 23.96
C ALA A 91 -5.82 -16.16 24.59
N VAL A 92 -6.63 -17.04 24.00
CA VAL A 92 -6.78 -18.44 24.42
C VAL A 92 -5.49 -19.27 24.31
N LEU A 93 -4.57 -18.85 23.44
CA LEU A 93 -3.29 -19.54 23.22
C LEU A 93 -2.20 -19.04 24.17
N LEU A 94 -2.45 -17.98 24.94
CA LEU A 94 -1.49 -17.47 25.90
C LEU A 94 -1.45 -18.37 27.14
N PRO A 95 -0.27 -18.59 27.74
CA PRO A 95 -0.16 -19.34 28.98
C PRO A 95 -1.01 -18.67 30.06
N LYS A 96 -1.75 -19.47 30.83
CA LYS A 96 -2.45 -18.97 32.02
C LYS A 96 -1.39 -18.38 32.96
N LYS A 97 -1.60 -17.15 33.45
CA LYS A 97 -0.73 -16.56 34.47
C LYS A 97 -0.65 -17.52 35.66
N SER A 98 0.53 -18.10 35.89
CA SER A 98 0.84 -18.70 37.18
C SER A 98 1.15 -17.54 38.12
N ALA A 99 0.28 -17.29 39.10
CA ALA A 99 0.66 -16.47 40.24
C ALA A 99 1.83 -17.19 40.92
N LYS A 100 2.96 -16.49 41.05
CA LYS A 100 4.04 -16.88 41.95
C LYS A 100 3.86 -16.08 43.24
#